data_AF-A0A926C1T7-F1
#
_entry.id   AF-A0A926C1T7-F1
#
_cell.length_a   1.000
_cell.length_b   1.000
_cell.length_c   1.000
_cell.angle_alpha   90.00
_cell.angle_beta   90.00
_cell.angle_gamma   90.00
#
_symmetry.space_group_name_H-M   'P 1'
#
loop_
_entity.id
_entity.type
_entity.pdbx_description
1 polymer ?
#
loop_
_entity_poly.entity_id
_entity_poly.type
_entity_poly.pdbx_seq_one_letter_code
_entity_poly.pdbx_strand_id
1 'polypeptide(L)' 'MTWLLAVDDSPFNTKILSTLIGQWGARIVVFNSPLDALESARHTPYRGMLLDLQMPELNGYDLAHRLQ' A
#
# COMPACT_ATOMS: atom_id res chain seq x y z
N MET A 1 -8.85 -12.32 9.64
CA MET A 1 -8.31 -10.97 9.92
C MET A 1 -7.85 -10.39 8.60
N THR A 2 -8.31 -9.22 8.20
CA THR A 2 -8.11 -8.72 6.83
C THR A 2 -7.23 -7.49 6.83
N TRP A 3 -6.24 -7.45 5.93
CA TRP A 3 -5.25 -6.37 5.85
C TRP A 3 -5.59 -5.45 4.67
N LEU A 4 -5.40 -4.15 4.88
CA LEU A 4 -5.29 -3.14 3.84
C LEU A 4 -3.83 -3.03 3.40
N LEU A 5 -3.61 -2.56 2.18
CA LEU A 5 -2.29 -2.22 1.64
C LEU A 5 -2.24 -0.71 1.41
N ALA A 6 -1.12 -0.07 1.73
CA ALA A 6 -0.84 1.28 1.27
C ALA A 6 0.55 1.36 0.64
N VAL A 7 0.67 2.13 -0.43
CA VAL A 7 1.93 2.39 -1.13
C VAL A 7 2.08 3.87 -1.38
N ASP A 8 3.17 4.43 -0.88
CA ASP A 8 3.53 5.84 -1.01
C ASP A 8 5.05 5.94 -0.87
N ASP A 9 5.74 6.62 -1.78
CA ASP A 9 7.20 6.67 -1.81
C ASP A 9 7.80 7.53 -0.68
N SER A 10 6.98 8.30 0.03
CA SER A 10 7.35 9.08 1.21
C SER A 10 7.24 8.24 2.49
N PRO A 11 8.36 7.96 3.20
CA PRO A 11 8.33 7.25 4.49
C PRO A 11 7.55 8.00 5.57
N PHE A 12 7.42 9.31 5.43
CA PHE A 12 6.62 10.14 6.34
C PHE A 12 5.12 9.86 6.15
N ASN A 13 4.65 9.80 4.90
CA ASN A 13 3.25 9.54 4.58
C ASN A 13 2.84 8.14 5.01
N THR A 14 3.66 7.12 4.71
CA THR A 14 3.38 5.73 5.12
C THR A 14 3.29 5.58 6.65
N LYS A 15 4.13 6.29 7.41
CA LYS A 15 4.07 6.31 8.87
C LYS A 15 2.78 6.96 9.40
N ILE A 16 2.35 8.06 8.80
CA ILE A 16 1.07 8.71 9.13
C ILE A 16 -0.10 7.77 8.84
N LEU A 17 -0.15 7.18 7.64
CA LEU A 17 -1.21 6.25 7.22
C LEU A 17 -1.32 5.06 8.18
N SER A 18 -0.19 4.44 8.52
CA SER A 18 -0.17 3.33 9.48
C SER A 18 -0.70 3.74 10.85
N THR A 19 -0.41 4.96 11.31
CA THR A 19 -0.86 5.45 12.61
C THR A 19 -2.36 5.73 12.61
N LEU A 20 -2.86 6.48 11.62
CA LEU A 20 -4.26 6.87 11.54
C LEU A 20 -5.18 5.66 11.34
N ILE A 21 -4.82 4.76 10.43
CA ILE A 21 -5.64 3.57 10.13
C ILE A 21 -5.61 2.58 11.30
N GLY A 22 -4.47 2.46 11.97
CA GLY A 22 -4.35 1.68 13.21
C GLY A 22 -5.24 2.22 14.33
N GLN A 23 -5.35 3.54 14.48
CA GLN A 23 -6.27 4.18 15.44
C GLN A 23 -7.75 3.89 15.15
N TRP A 24 -8.11 3.63 13.90
CA TRP A 24 -9.47 3.21 13.49
C TRP A 24 -9.72 1.71 13.64
N GLY A 25 -8.78 0.95 14.21
CA GLY A 25 -8.92 -0.49 14.47
C GLY A 25 -8.72 -1.37 13.23
N ALA A 26 -8.27 -0.80 12.12
CA ALA A 26 -7.94 -1.54 10.91
C ALA A 26 -6.46 -1.96 10.92
N ARG A 27 -6.15 -3.04 10.18
CA ARG A 27 -4.78 -3.51 9.97
C ARG A 27 -4.33 -3.09 8.59
N ILE A 28 -3.18 -2.43 8.50
CA ILE A 28 -2.60 -2.00 7.24
C ILE A 28 -1.14 -2.42 7.15
N VAL A 29 -0.72 -2.82 5.95
CA VAL A 29 0.68 -3.01 5.57
C VAL A 29 1.05 -1.86 4.65
N VAL A 30 2.17 -1.21 4.92
CA VAL A 30 2.64 -0.05 4.15
C VAL A 30 3.93 -0.40 3.39
N PHE A 31 4.06 0.10 2.18
CA PHE A 31 5.23 -0.06 1.33
C PHE A 31 5.67 1.32 0.83
N ASN A 32 6.98 1.52 0.75
CA ASN A 32 7.57 2.71 0.13
C ASN A 32 8.07 2.45 -1.30
N SER A 33 7.93 1.21 -1.78
CA SER A 33 8.22 0.81 -3.14
C SER A 33 7.00 0.11 -3.75
N PRO A 34 6.58 0.49 -4.96
CA PRO A 34 5.52 -0.21 -5.66
C PRO A 34 5.90 -1.66 -6.04
N LEU A 35 7.20 -1.96 -6.18
CA LEU A 35 7.66 -3.31 -6.49
C LEU A 35 7.56 -4.25 -5.29
N ASP A 36 7.89 -3.75 -4.09
CA ASP A 36 7.74 -4.53 -2.86
C ASP A 36 6.26 -4.84 -2.56
N ALA A 37 5.38 -3.89 -2.87
CA ALA A 37 3.93 -4.07 -2.75
C ALA A 37 3.42 -5.18 -3.69
N LEU A 38 3.89 -5.20 -4.94
CA LEU A 38 3.56 -6.27 -5.90
C LEU A 38 4.00 -7.63 -5.38
N GLU A 39 5.23 -7.75 -4.92
CA GLU A 39 5.75 -9.03 -4.43
C GLU A 39 4.97 -9.51 -3.20
N SER A 40 4.62 -8.61 -2.29
CA SER A 40 3.81 -8.97 -1.12
C SER A 40 2.40 -9.44 -1.50
N ALA A 41 1.77 -8.76 -2.45
CA ALA A 41 0.43 -9.10 -2.91
C ALA A 41 0.33 -10.47 -3.62
N ARG A 42 1.44 -10.98 -4.17
CA ARG A 42 1.49 -12.35 -4.73
C ARG A 42 1.30 -13.42 -3.66
N HIS A 43 1.66 -13.13 -2.42
CA HIS A 43 1.60 -14.08 -1.31
C HIS A 43 0.46 -13.78 -0.32
N THR A 44 -0.01 -12.53 -0.28
CA THR A 44 -0.99 -12.06 0.70
C THR A 44 -2.17 -11.37 0.01
N PRO A 45 -3.40 -11.89 0.12
CA PRO A 45 -4.56 -11.20 -0.38
C PRO A 45 -4.93 -10.02 0.52
N TYR A 46 -5.06 -8.84 -0.08
CA TYR A 46 -5.53 -7.61 0.58
C TYR A 46 -6.98 -7.32 0.19
N ARG A 47 -7.74 -6.67 1.09
CA ARG A 47 -9.16 -6.31 0.83
C ARG A 47 -9.34 -4.92 0.24
N GLY A 48 -8.30 -4.11 0.32
CA GLY A 48 -8.31 -2.76 -0.20
C GLY A 48 -6.90 -2.21 -0.23
N MET A 49 -6.71 -1.22 -1.09
CA MET A 49 -5.42 -0.58 -1.33
C MET A 49 -5.57 0.94 -1.35
N LEU A 50 -4.60 1.65 -0.77
CA LEU A 50 -4.42 3.09 -0.89
C LEU A 50 -3.11 3.33 -1.62
N LEU A 51 -3.17 3.84 -2.84
CA LEU A 51 -1.99 4.00 -3.68
C LEU A 51 -1.76 5.48 -3.94
N ASP A 52 -0.55 5.94 -3.67
CA ASP A 52 -0.09 7.21 -4.22
C ASP A 52 -0.05 7.09 -5.75
N LEU A 53 -0.53 8.13 -6.42
CA LEU A 53 -0.55 8.18 -7.87
C LEU A 53 0.84 8.52 -8.43
N GLN A 54 1.64 9.29 -7.71
CA GLN A 54 2.92 9.80 -8.20
C GLN A 54 4.11 9.19 -7.48
N MET A 55 4.44 7.95 -7.83
CA MET A 55 5.64 7.27 -7.32
C MET A 55 6.71 7.12 -8.42
N PRO A 56 8.00 7.08 -8.04
CA PRO A 56 9.06 6.66 -8.94
C PRO A 56 8.84 5.20 -9.39
N GLU A 57 9.40 4.85 -10.55
CA GLU A 57 9.38 3.52 -11.18
C GLU A 57 8.01 3.04 -11.70
N LEU A 58 6.95 3.07 -10.87
CA LEU A 58 5.62 2.61 -11.21
C LEU A 58 4.56 3.48 -10.53
N ASN A 59 3.73 4.15 -11.32
CA ASN A 59 2.67 5.00 -10.77
C ASN A 59 1.51 4.16 -10.18
N GLY A 60 0.66 4.82 -9.39
CA GLY A 60 -0.45 4.15 -8.70
C GLY A 60 -1.49 3.51 -9.62
N TYR A 61 -1.71 4.04 -10.82
CA TYR A 61 -2.64 3.45 -11.79
C TYR A 61 -2.10 2.14 -12.35
N ASP A 62 -0.85 2.13 -12.79
CA ASP A 62 -0.20 0.93 -13.32
C ASP A 62 -0.06 -0.15 -12.24
N LEU A 63 0.23 0.26 -11.01
CA LEU A 63 0.26 -0.65 -9.86
C LEU A 63 -1.12 -1.26 -9.60
N ALA A 64 -2.19 -0.46 -9.59
CA ALA A 64 -3.55 -0.98 -9.44
C ALA A 64 -3.90 -1.99 -10.54
N HIS A 65 -3.52 -1.71 -11.79
CA HIS A 65 -3.74 -2.62 -12.92
C HIS A 65 -3.01 -3.96 -12.76
N ARG A 66 -1.82 -3.97 -12.15
CA ARG A 66 -1.03 -5.19 -11.92
C ARG A 66 -1.49 -5.99 -10.69
N LEU A 67 -2.26 -5.38 -9.78
CA LEU A 67 -2.77 -5.99 -8.55
C LEU A 67 -4.20 -6.55 -8.68
N GLN A 68 -4.86 -6.32 -9.82
CA GLN A 68 -6.16 -6.93 -10.17
C GLN A 68 -6.00 -8.36 -10.66
#